data_AF-A0A969Z290-F1
#
_entry.id   AF-A0A969Z290-F1
#
_cell.length_a   1.000
_cell.length_b   1.000
_cell.length_c   1.000
_cell.angle_alpha   90.00
_cell.angle_beta   90.00
_cell.angle_gamma   90.00
#
_symmetry.space_group_name_H-M   'P 1'
#
loop_
_entity.id
_entity.type
_entity.pdbx_description
1 polymer ?
#
loop_
_entity_poly.entity_id
_entity_poly.type
_entity_poly.pdbx_seq_one_letter_code
_entity_poly.pdbx_strand_id
1 'polypeptide(L)'
;MIYSVHFYYHKINSKKTPNKFEGIVFAKSQAHAEELVRKMISNYPIEVEEPFSIIGSLSEKTLQEIYTERPELKGILPEQGYIYNEASHRNSISRYIR
;
A
#
# COMPACT_ATOMS: atom_id res chain seq x y z
N MET A 1 -7.05 3.69 10.26
CA MET A 1 -7.12 4.90 9.40
C MET A 1 -6.85 4.48 7.97
N ILE A 2 -7.35 5.22 6.98
CA ILE A 2 -7.19 4.88 5.57
C ILE A 2 -6.16 5.83 4.94
N TYR A 3 -5.18 5.25 4.25
CA TYR A 3 -4.13 5.94 3.53
C TYR A 3 -4.13 5.50 2.07
N SER A 4 -3.91 6.45 1.17
CA SER A 4 -3.58 6.20 -0.23
C SER A 4 -2.06 6.31 -0.37
N VAL A 5 -1.41 5.23 -0.80
CA VAL A 5 0.04 5.13 -0.96
C VAL A 5 0.36 5.08 -2.45
N HIS A 6 1.24 5.96 -2.90
CA HIS A 6 1.71 6.04 -4.27
C HIS A 6 3.23 6.12 -4.33
N PHE A 7 3.84 5.37 -5.24
CA PHE A 7 5.26 5.47 -5.57
C PHE A 7 5.52 4.89 -6.97
N TYR A 8 6.66 5.24 -7.56
CA TYR A 8 7.15 4.60 -8.77
C TYR A 8 8.16 3.52 -8.40
N TYR A 9 8.22 2.46 -9.20
CA TYR A 9 9.19 1.40 -9.03
C TYR A 9 9.67 0.89 -10.37
N HIS A 10 10.90 0.38 -10.40
CA HIS A 10 11.52 -0.14 -11.60
C HIS A 10 12.23 -1.46 -11.31
N LYS A 11 12.30 -2.34 -12.31
CA LYS A 11 12.99 -3.62 -12.18
C LYS A 11 14.50 -3.36 -12.16
N ILE A 12 15.20 -3.92 -11.18
CA ILE A 12 16.66 -3.80 -11.06
C ILE A 12 17.32 -4.31 -12.35
N ASN A 13 18.35 -3.60 -12.84
CA ASN A 13 19.09 -3.91 -14.07
C ASN A 13 18.23 -3.97 -15.34
N SER A 14 17.08 -3.28 -15.36
CA SER A 14 16.18 -3.23 -16.51
C SER A 14 16.14 -1.84 -17.13
N LYS A 15 16.02 -1.78 -18.46
CA LYS A 15 15.71 -0.54 -19.20
C LYS A 15 14.21 -0.30 -19.37
N LYS A 16 13.36 -1.14 -18.77
CA LYS A 16 11.90 -0.94 -18.78
C LYS A 16 11.58 0.39 -18.10
N THR A 17 10.60 1.11 -18.62
CA THR A 17 10.05 2.30 -17.99
C THR A 17 9.57 2.00 -16.56
N PRO A 18 9.72 2.95 -15.61
CA PRO A 18 9.16 2.80 -14.28
C PRO A 18 7.66 2.53 -14.33
N ASN A 19 7.19 1.70 -13.41
CA ASN A 19 5.77 1.44 -13.22
C ASN A 19 5.29 2.11 -11.93
N LYS A 20 4.00 2.38 -11.83
CA LYS A 20 3.40 3.06 -10.69
C LYS A 20 2.71 2.05 -9.78
N PHE A 21 2.88 2.22 -8.48
CA PHE A 21 2.03 1.61 -7.46
C PHE A 21 1.03 2.65 -6.96
N GLU A 22 -0.24 2.25 -6.81
CA GLU A 22 -1.29 3.04 -6.18
C GLU A 22 -2.15 2.09 -5.35
N GLY A 23 -2.15 2.24 -4.03
CA GLY A 23 -2.83 1.30 -3.14
C GLY A 23 -3.54 2.00 -1.99
N ILE A 24 -4.68 1.45 -1.58
CA ILE A 24 -5.40 1.88 -0.38
C ILE A 24 -4.98 0.98 0.78
N VAL A 25 -4.53 1.59 1.86
CA VAL A 25 -3.97 0.90 3.04
C VAL A 25 -4.71 1.33 4.28
N PHE A 26 -5.26 0.37 5.00
CA PHE A 26 -5.80 0.57 6.34
C PHE A 26 -4.70 0.32 7.37
N ALA A 27 -4.32 1.35 8.13
CA ALA A 27 -3.22 1.29 9.10
C ALA A 27 -3.44 2.25 10.29
N LYS A 28 -2.67 2.06 11.37
CA LYS A 28 -2.65 2.96 12.55
C LYS A 28 -1.96 4.32 12.30
N SER A 29 -1.03 4.40 11.35
CA SER A 29 -0.30 5.63 11.03
C SER A 29 0.21 5.62 9.58
N GLN A 30 0.64 6.78 9.06
CA GLN A 30 1.26 6.88 7.74
C GLN A 30 2.54 6.03 7.64
N ALA A 31 3.40 6.09 8.65
CA ALA A 31 4.61 5.26 8.72
C ALA A 31 4.28 3.76 8.73
N HIS A 32 3.21 3.35 9.41
CA HIS A 32 2.76 1.96 9.39
C HIS A 32 2.22 1.55 8.01
N ALA A 33 1.51 2.46 7.30
CA ALA A 33 1.08 2.19 5.93
C ALA A 33 2.28 2.00 4.99
N GLU A 34 3.31 2.83 5.13
CA GLU A 34 4.57 2.67 4.39
C GLU A 34 5.23 1.33 4.68
N GLU A 35 5.37 0.95 5.95
CA GLU A 35 5.96 -0.31 6.38
C GLU A 35 5.25 -1.53 5.78
N LEU A 36 3.93 -1.54 5.81
CA LEU A 36 3.11 -2.62 5.22
C LEU A 36 3.39 -2.77 3.73
N VAL A 37 3.42 -1.65 3.00
CA VAL A 37 3.67 -1.63 1.55
C VAL A 37 5.12 -2.03 1.24
N ARG A 38 6.10 -1.52 1.98
CA ARG A 38 7.52 -1.93 1.86
C ARG A 38 7.69 -3.42 2.09
N LYS A 39 7.05 -3.97 3.13
CA LYS A 39 7.06 -5.41 3.41
C LYS A 39 6.43 -6.20 2.26
N MET A 40 5.32 -5.72 1.70
CA MET A 40 4.67 -6.37 0.55
C MET A 40 5.60 -6.48 -0.65
N ILE A 41 6.38 -5.43 -0.93
CA ILE A 41 7.27 -5.38 -2.11
C ILE A 41 8.69 -5.91 -1.88
N SER A 42 9.10 -6.13 -0.63
CA SER A 42 10.48 -6.47 -0.23
C SER A 42 11.09 -7.69 -0.93
N ASN A 43 10.26 -8.63 -1.39
CA ASN A 43 10.70 -9.86 -2.04
C ASN A 43 10.81 -9.75 -3.58
N TYR A 44 10.52 -8.59 -4.17
CA TYR A 44 10.63 -8.39 -5.61
C TYR A 44 11.97 -7.71 -5.96
N PRO A 45 12.59 -8.07 -7.10
CA PRO A 45 13.83 -7.42 -7.59
C PRO A 45 13.51 -6.06 -8.22
N ILE A 46 12.99 -5.14 -7.42
CA ILE A 46 12.61 -3.78 -7.81
C ILE A 46 13.32 -2.75 -6.93
N GLU A 47 13.59 -1.59 -7.51
CA GLU A 47 13.97 -0.39 -6.79
C GLU A 47 12.77 0.58 -6.78
N VAL A 48 12.53 1.21 -5.63
CA VAL A 48 11.45 2.17 -5.44
C VAL A 48 11.98 3.59 -5.46
N GLU A 49 11.23 4.49 -6.09
CA GLU A 49 11.50 5.91 -6.04
C GLU A 49 10.98 6.49 -4.73
N GLU A 50 11.89 7.07 -3.94
CA GLU A 50 11.60 7.73 -2.69
C GLU A 50 11.39 9.25 -2.89
N PRO A 51 10.58 9.91 -2.04
CA PRO A 51 9.77 9.33 -0.96
C PRO A 51 8.43 8.77 -1.45
N PHE A 52 7.82 7.88 -0.65
CA PHE A 52 6.45 7.43 -0.91
C PHE A 52 5.48 8.61 -0.71
N SER A 53 4.56 8.82 -1.64
CA SER A 53 3.46 9.76 -1.47
C SER A 53 2.33 9.08 -0.71
N ILE A 54 2.16 9.44 0.57
CA ILE A 54 1.16 8.86 1.46
C ILE A 54 0.16 9.94 1.85
N ILE A 55 -1.08 9.81 1.37
CA ILE A 55 -2.15 10.78 1.58
C ILE A 55 -3.24 10.11 2.40
N GLY A 56 -3.70 10.76 3.47
CA GLY A 56 -4.79 10.24 4.29
C GLY A 56 -4.75 10.80 5.70
N SER A 57 -5.92 10.89 6.31
CA SER A 57 -6.11 11.52 7.62
C SER A 57 -6.18 10.49 8.74
N LEU A 58 -5.48 10.80 9.83
CA LEU A 58 -5.59 10.12 11.12
C LEU A 58 -6.81 10.59 11.94
N SER A 59 -7.47 11.68 11.52
CA SER A 59 -8.28 12.52 12.41
C SER A 59 -9.71 12.82 11.96
N GLU A 60 -10.16 12.37 10.79
CA GLU A 60 -11.51 12.74 10.29
C GLU A 60 -12.59 11.70 10.55
N LYS A 61 -12.22 10.43 10.78
CA LYS A 61 -13.19 9.34 10.95
C LYS A 61 -12.80 8.42 12.09
N THR A 62 -13.77 8.12 12.94
CA THR A 62 -13.69 7.07 13.94
C THR A 62 -13.57 5.70 13.27
N LEU A 63 -13.05 4.73 14.01
CA LEU A 63 -12.94 3.35 13.54
C LEU A 63 -14.31 2.76 13.14
N GLN A 64 -15.36 3.12 13.88
CA GLN A 64 -16.72 2.67 13.62
C GLN A 64 -17.29 3.23 12.31
N GLU A 65 -17.01 4.49 11.99
CA GLU A 65 -17.40 5.10 10.71
C GLU A 65 -16.68 4.41 9.55
N ILE A 66 -15.38 4.12 9.70
CA ILE A 66 -14.62 3.36 8.71
C ILE A 66 -15.25 1.99 8.46
N TYR A 67 -15.59 1.24 9.52
CA TYR A 67 -16.25 -0.07 9.35
C TYR A 67 -17.65 0.02 8.72
N THR A 68 -18.32 1.15 8.86
CA THR A 68 -19.63 1.38 8.24
C THR A 68 -19.48 1.63 6.74
N GLU A 69 -18.47 2.41 6.34
CA GLU A 69 -18.18 2.71 4.93
C GLU A 69 -17.45 1.58 4.19
N ARG A 70 -16.67 0.78 4.94
CA ARG A 70 -15.80 -0.30 4.47
C ARG A 70 -16.04 -1.55 5.32
N PRO A 71 -17.19 -2.22 5.17
CA PRO A 71 -17.53 -3.39 5.98
C PRO A 71 -16.54 -4.55 5.80
N GLU A 72 -15.77 -4.60 4.71
CA GLU A 72 -14.69 -5.55 4.48
C GLU A 72 -13.53 -5.42 5.50
N LEU A 73 -13.41 -4.28 6.18
CA LEU A 73 -12.40 -4.05 7.22
C LEU A 73 -12.89 -4.48 8.61
N LYS A 74 -14.15 -4.90 8.75
CA LYS A 74 -14.74 -5.23 10.05
C LYS A 74 -13.99 -6.38 10.70
N GLY A 75 -13.49 -6.14 11.92
CA GLY A 75 -12.68 -7.10 12.68
C GLY A 75 -11.18 -7.00 12.42
N ILE A 76 -10.73 -6.16 11.48
CA ILE A 76 -9.31 -5.85 11.28
C ILE A 76 -8.95 -4.63 12.13
N LEU A 77 -7.92 -4.77 12.94
CA LEU A 77 -7.41 -3.64 13.74
C LEU A 77 -6.42 -2.80 12.92
N PRO A 78 -6.42 -1.46 13.06
CA PRO A 78 -5.42 -0.59 12.40
C PRO A 78 -3.95 -1.00 12.64
N GLU A 79 -3.68 -1.63 13.78
CA GLU A 79 -2.37 -2.15 14.19
C GLU A 79 -1.95 -3.39 13.42
N GLN A 80 -2.91 -4.21 12.96
CA GLN A 80 -2.64 -5.37 12.12
C GLN A 80 -2.31 -4.94 10.69
N GLY A 81 -2.97 -3.88 10.23
CA GLY A 81 -2.81 -3.37 8.89
C GLY A 81 -3.56 -4.19 7.85
N TYR A 82 -3.97 -3.54 6.76
CA TYR A 82 -4.59 -4.21 5.62
C TYR A 82 -4.34 -3.43 4.34
N ILE A 83 -3.89 -4.13 3.30
CA ILE A 83 -3.72 -3.56 1.96
C ILE A 83 -4.90 -4.02 1.10
N TYR A 84 -5.72 -3.08 0.67
CA TYR A 84 -6.85 -3.40 -0.20
C TYR A 84 -6.34 -3.97 -1.53
N ASN A 85 -6.94 -5.08 -1.98
CA ASN A 85 -6.54 -5.79 -3.20
C ASN A 85 -5.05 -6.18 -3.26
N GLU A 86 -4.42 -6.51 -2.11
CA GLU A 86 -3.00 -6.89 -2.02
C GLU A 86 -2.59 -7.93 -3.07
N ALA A 87 -3.39 -8.97 -3.28
CA ALA A 87 -3.12 -10.02 -4.26
C ALA A 87 -3.04 -9.46 -5.70
N SER A 88 -3.88 -8.47 -6.04
CA SER A 88 -3.85 -7.81 -7.35
C SER A 88 -2.56 -7.00 -7.53
N HIS A 89 -2.15 -6.26 -6.49
CA HIS A 89 -0.88 -5.52 -6.51
C HIS A 89 0.33 -6.46 -6.68
N ARG A 90 0.38 -7.55 -5.89
CA ARG A 90 1.42 -8.58 -6.03
C ARG A 90 1.47 -9.15 -7.43
N ASN A 91 0.31 -9.45 -8.02
CA ASN A 91 0.22 -9.95 -9.39
C ASN A 91 0.71 -8.94 -10.43
N SER A 92 0.36 -7.66 -10.27
CA SER A 92 0.83 -6.58 -11.15
C SER A 92 2.34 -6.45 -11.13
N ILE A 93 2.94 -6.38 -9.94
CA ILE A 93 4.40 -6.31 -9.76
C ILE A 93 5.06 -7.56 -10.36
N SER A 94 4.52 -8.75 -10.05
CA SER A 94 5.02 -10.03 -10.55
C SER A 94 5.02 -10.09 -12.09
N ARG A 95 4.01 -9.53 -12.75
CA ARG A 95 3.94 -9.47 -14.22
C ARG A 95 4.94 -8.47 -14.79
N TYR A 96 5.12 -7.31 -14.14
CA TYR A 96 6.08 -6.30 -14.57
C TYR A 96 7.53 -6.82 -14.51
N ILE A 97 7.86 -7.59 -13.46
CA ILE A 97 9.22 -8.12 -13.28
C ILE A 97 9.56 -9.31 -14.20
N ARG A 98 8.57 -10.01 -14.75
CA ARG A 98 8.78 -11.07 -15.75
C ARG A 98 9.28 -10.44 -17.05
#